data_AF-A0A953PFN0-F1
#
_entry.id   AF-A0A953PFN0-F1
#
_cell.length_a   1.000
_cell.length_b   1.000
_cell.length_c   1.000
_cell.angle_alpha   90.00
_cell.angle_beta   90.00
_cell.angle_gamma   90.00
#
_symmetry.space_group_name_H-M   'P 1'
#
loop_
_entity.id
_entity.type
_entity.pdbx_description
1 polymer ?
#
loop_
_entity_poly.entity_id
_entity_poly.type
_entity_poly.pdbx_seq_one_letter_code
_entity_poly.pdbx_strand_id
1 'polypeptide(L)'
;MRFEEVEHTADQAFRVQGQTFAELLENAARAMSSLDRLGPSGKPSVVRTIEAEGIDRETLLVNWLNEFLYLEQTRGEACDRFQNCGRPSARRSLEP
;
A
#
# COMPACT_ATOMS: atom_id res chain seq x y z
N MET A 1 -2.40 -36.38 -25.46
CA MET A 1 -2.57 -34.91 -25.48
C MET A 1 -3.24 -34.61 -24.15
N ARG A 2 -2.87 -33.58 -23.42
CA ARG A 2 -3.47 -32.28 -23.70
C ARG A 2 -3.08 -31.42 -22.50
N PHE A 3 -1.96 -30.70 -22.63
CA PHE A 3 -1.58 -29.53 -21.83
C PHE A 3 -1.57 -29.64 -20.28
N GLU A 4 -0.84 -28.72 -19.66
CA GLU A 4 -0.80 -28.50 -18.21
C GLU A 4 -1.24 -27.05 -17.99
N GLU A 5 -2.16 -26.84 -17.05
CA GLU A 5 -2.59 -25.50 -16.69
C GLU A 5 -1.45 -24.83 -15.91
N VAL A 6 -0.85 -23.80 -16.52
CA VAL A 6 0.10 -22.93 -15.83
C VAL A 6 -0.70 -21.77 -15.27
N GLU A 7 -0.83 -21.73 -13.95
CA GLU A 7 -1.58 -20.74 -13.20
C GLU A 7 -1.08 -19.32 -13.54
N HIS A 8 -1.99 -18.46 -14.03
CA HIS A 8 -1.70 -17.05 -14.31
C HIS A 8 -1.62 -16.28 -12.99
N THR A 9 -0.48 -15.67 -12.72
CA THR A 9 -0.07 -15.17 -11.38
C THR A 9 -0.66 -13.82 -10.95
N ALA A 10 -1.61 -13.25 -11.70
CA ALA A 10 -2.44 -12.14 -11.22
C ALA A 10 -3.71 -12.00 -12.08
N ASP A 11 -4.89 -12.01 -11.46
CA ASP A 11 -6.17 -11.74 -12.15
C ASP A 11 -6.26 -10.31 -12.70
N GLN A 12 -5.51 -9.37 -12.09
CA GLN A 12 -5.55 -7.94 -12.41
C GLN A 12 -4.17 -7.29 -12.30
N ALA A 13 -3.87 -6.39 -13.23
CA ALA A 13 -2.61 -5.65 -13.29
C ALA A 13 -2.87 -4.16 -13.44
N PHE A 14 -2.13 -3.35 -12.68
CA PHE A 14 -2.20 -1.90 -12.75
C PHE A 14 -0.88 -1.30 -13.21
N ARG A 15 -0.97 -0.28 -14.07
CA ARG A 15 0.16 0.61 -14.35
C ARG A 15 -0.04 1.89 -13.56
N VAL A 16 0.86 2.13 -12.61
CA VAL A 16 0.83 3.31 -11.74
C VAL A 16 2.07 4.15 -11.96
N GLN A 17 1.92 5.46 -11.78
CA GLN A 17 2.98 6.46 -11.95
C GLN A 17 2.85 7.49 -10.83
N GLY A 18 3.94 8.17 -10.50
CA GLY A 18 3.98 9.30 -9.57
C GLY A 18 5.22 10.14 -9.84
N GLN A 19 5.15 11.44 -9.57
CA GLN A 19 6.28 12.37 -9.69
C GLN A 19 7.35 12.09 -8.63
N THR A 20 6.95 11.44 -7.53
CA THR A 20 7.83 10.95 -6.48
C THR A 20 7.53 9.48 -6.17
N PHE A 21 8.47 8.79 -5.52
CA PHE A 21 8.23 7.42 -5.05
C PHE A 21 7.10 7.34 -4.02
N ALA A 22 6.95 8.39 -3.19
CA ALA A 22 5.81 8.52 -2.28
C ALA A 22 4.48 8.55 -3.04
N GLU A 23 4.37 9.39 -4.07
CA GLU A 23 3.17 9.48 -4.90
C GLU A 23 2.88 8.16 -5.65
N LEU A 24 3.93 7.43 -6.07
CA LEU A 24 3.78 6.11 -6.68
C LEU A 24 3.17 5.10 -5.70
N LEU A 25 3.60 5.08 -4.44
CA LEU A 25 3.01 4.23 -3.39
C LEU A 25 1.53 4.55 -3.18
N GLU A 26 1.20 5.84 -3.05
CA GLU A 26 -0.18 6.29 -2.85
C GLU A 26 -1.07 5.88 -4.03
N ASN A 27 -0.60 6.06 -5.27
CA ASN A 27 -1.34 5.67 -6.47
C ASN A 27 -1.49 4.14 -6.59
N ALA A 28 -0.50 3.37 -6.14
CA ALA A 28 -0.59 1.91 -6.08
C ALA A 28 -1.67 1.43 -5.08
N ALA A 29 -1.71 2.01 -3.87
CA ALA A 29 -2.75 1.68 -2.90
C ALA A 29 -4.14 2.08 -3.39
N ARG A 30 -4.30 3.27 -4.01
CA ARG A 30 -5.59 3.67 -4.63
C ARG A 30 -6.06 2.67 -5.68
N ALA A 31 -5.15 2.17 -6.51
CA ALA A 31 -5.46 1.16 -7.51
C ALA A 31 -5.94 -0.14 -6.84
N MET A 32 -5.27 -0.58 -5.77
CA MET A 32 -5.65 -1.78 -5.01
C MET A 32 -7.03 -1.61 -4.34
N SER A 33 -7.28 -0.51 -3.64
CA SER A 33 -8.60 -0.24 -3.02
C SER A 33 -9.73 -0.15 -4.04
N SER A 34 -9.44 0.22 -5.29
CA SER A 34 -10.48 0.25 -6.34
C SER A 34 -11.03 -1.14 -6.69
N LEU A 35 -10.32 -2.20 -6.31
CA LEU A 35 -10.76 -3.58 -6.48
C LEU A 35 -11.75 -4.00 -5.39
N ASP A 36 -11.57 -3.47 -4.19
CA ASP A 36 -12.45 -3.75 -3.08
C ASP A 36 -13.77 -3.01 -3.28
N ARG A 37 -14.88 -3.75 -3.31
CA ARG A 37 -16.25 -3.20 -3.33
C ARG A 37 -16.67 -2.60 -1.98
N LEU A 38 -15.69 -2.23 -1.16
CA LEU A 38 -15.92 -1.53 0.10
C LEU A 38 -16.30 -0.09 -0.25
N GLY A 39 -17.60 0.13 -0.45
CA GLY A 39 -18.16 1.48 -0.52
C GLY A 39 -17.90 2.25 0.78
N PRO A 40 -18.11 3.57 0.79
CA PRO A 40 -17.88 4.39 1.97
C PRO A 40 -18.63 3.79 3.16
N SER A 41 -17.88 3.21 4.11
CA SER A 41 -18.47 2.75 5.35
C SER A 41 -18.86 4.01 6.11
N GLY A 42 -20.12 4.16 6.51
CA GLY A 42 -20.57 5.27 7.36
C GLY A 42 -19.94 5.30 8.77
N LYS A 43 -18.78 4.67 8.93
CA LYS A 43 -17.94 4.63 10.11
C LYS A 43 -17.11 5.91 10.20
N PRO A 44 -16.73 6.33 11.41
CA PRO A 44 -15.82 7.47 11.59
C PRO A 44 -14.48 7.21 10.89
N SER A 45 -13.90 8.27 10.30
CA SER A 45 -12.57 8.20 9.69
C SER A 45 -11.52 7.83 10.74
N VAL A 46 -10.76 6.77 10.47
CA VAL A 46 -9.65 6.34 11.33
C VAL A 46 -8.35 6.52 10.57
N VAL A 47 -7.33 7.05 11.26
CA VAL A 47 -5.97 7.15 10.72
C VAL A 47 -5.18 5.91 11.11
N ARG A 48 -4.51 5.30 10.15
CA ARG A 48 -3.60 4.17 10.35
C ARG A 48 -2.22 4.52 9.83
N THR A 49 -1.19 4.12 10.56
CA THR A 49 0.20 4.24 10.14
C THR A 49 0.66 2.88 9.65
N ILE A 50 1.26 2.86 8.46
CA ILE A 50 1.92 1.69 7.89
C ILE A 50 3.42 1.98 7.88
N GLU A 51 4.20 1.09 8.47
CA GLU A 51 5.65 1.12 8.44
C GLU A 51 6.14 -0.12 7.71
N ALA A 52 6.99 0.09 6.70
CA ALA A 52 7.57 -1.00 5.92
C ALA A 52 9.03 -0.67 5.62
N GLU A 53 9.85 -1.72 5.52
CA GLU A 53 11.24 -1.63 5.10
C GLU A 53 11.45 -2.53 3.88
N GLY A 54 12.42 -2.16 3.03
CA GLY A 54 12.77 -2.92 1.84
C GLY A 54 14.22 -2.66 1.47
N ILE A 55 14.88 -3.66 0.90
CA ILE A 55 16.28 -3.56 0.47
C ILE A 55 16.45 -2.65 -0.76
N ASP A 56 15.38 -2.51 -1.54
CA ASP A 56 15.25 -1.65 -2.71
C ASP A 56 13.82 -1.08 -2.78
N ARG A 57 13.53 -0.31 -3.83
CA ARG A 57 12.24 0.37 -3.99
C ARG A 57 11.11 -0.60 -4.30
N GLU A 58 11.40 -1.62 -5.09
CA GLU A 58 10.48 -2.67 -5.50
C GLU A 58 10.03 -3.49 -4.29
N THR A 59 10.98 -3.91 -3.45
CA THR A 59 10.72 -4.63 -2.21
C THR A 59 9.95 -3.76 -1.22
N LEU A 60 10.33 -2.47 -1.09
CA LEU A 60 9.61 -1.54 -0.22
C LEU A 60 8.16 -1.34 -0.68
N LEU A 61 7.92 -1.22 -2.00
CA LEU A 61 6.57 -1.13 -2.57
C LEU A 61 5.75 -2.39 -2.25
N VAL A 62 6.31 -3.57 -2.48
CA VAL A 62 5.62 -4.84 -2.20
C VAL A 62 5.29 -4.99 -0.72
N ASN A 63 6.28 -4.77 0.16
CA ASN A 63 6.08 -4.89 1.60
C ASN A 63 5.04 -3.89 2.11
N TRP A 64 5.11 -2.64 1.65
CA TRP A 64 4.17 -1.61 2.05
C TRP A 64 2.73 -1.89 1.56
N LEU A 65 2.56 -2.37 0.32
CA LEU A 65 1.25 -2.77 -0.20
C LEU A 65 0.69 -4.01 0.50
N ASN A 66 1.54 -4.94 0.93
CA ASN A 66 1.10 -6.10 1.71
C ASN A 66 0.52 -5.69 3.08
N GLU A 67 1.19 -4.78 3.78
CA GLU A 67 0.67 -4.23 5.05
C GLU A 67 -0.65 -3.46 4.84
N PHE A 68 -0.74 -2.69 3.75
CA PHE A 68 -1.96 -2.01 3.36
C PHE A 68 -3.11 -2.99 3.12
N LEU A 69 -2.89 -4.00 2.29
CA LEU A 69 -3.86 -5.03 1.97
C LEU A 69 -4.32 -5.81 3.23
N TYR A 70 -3.38 -6.12 4.13
CA TYR A 70 -3.70 -6.74 5.40
C TYR A 70 -4.67 -5.90 6.23
N LEU A 71 -4.47 -4.57 6.29
CA LEU A 71 -5.38 -3.67 7.01
C LEU A 71 -6.77 -3.61 6.38
N GLU A 72 -6.88 -3.48 5.06
CA GLU A 72 -8.18 -3.48 4.37
C GLU A 72 -8.94 -4.79 4.61
N GLN A 73 -8.27 -5.94 4.46
CA GLN A 73 -8.92 -7.25 4.62
C GLN A 73 -9.31 -7.57 6.06
N THR A 74 -8.47 -7.23 7.05
CA THR A 74 -8.76 -7.56 8.46
C THR A 74 -9.78 -6.63 9.11
N ARG A 75 -9.84 -5.37 8.69
CA ARG A 75 -10.70 -4.36 9.33
C ARG A 75 -11.95 -4.02 8.52
N GLY A 76 -11.99 -4.35 7.22
CA GLY A 76 -13.05 -3.94 6.31
C GLY A 76 -13.20 -2.41 6.30
N GLU A 77 -12.07 -1.71 6.33
CA GLU A 77 -11.95 -0.25 6.31
C GLU A 77 -11.47 0.14 4.90
N ALA A 78 -12.24 0.96 4.18
CA ALA A 78 -11.78 1.53 2.91
C ALA A 78 -10.91 2.75 3.18
N CYS A 79 -9.69 2.78 2.62
CA CYS A 79 -8.79 3.92 2.74
C CYS A 79 -8.89 4.86 1.53
N ASP A 80 -9.28 6.12 1.75
CA ASP A 80 -9.46 7.14 0.72
C ASP A 80 -8.31 8.16 0.64
N ARG A 81 -7.54 8.28 1.73
CA ARG A 81 -6.47 9.27 1.91
C ARG A 81 -5.19 8.63 2.38
N PHE A 82 -4.10 9.05 1.75
CA PHE A 82 -2.74 8.65 2.07
C PHE A 82 -1.94 9.90 2.43
N GLN A 83 -1.07 9.79 3.43
CA GLN A 83 -0.08 10.79 3.77
C GLN A 83 1.24 10.08 4.02
N ASN A 84 2.25 10.36 3.20
CA ASN A 84 3.59 9.86 3.46
C ASN A 84 4.31 10.73 4.49
N CYS A 85 4.46 10.22 5.70
CA CYS A 85 5.41 10.75 6.66
C CYS A 85 6.78 10.13 6.36
N GLY A 86 7.61 10.82 5.58
CA GLY A 86 9.02 10.44 5.47
C GLY A 86 9.62 10.34 6.88
N ARG A 87 10.47 9.32 7.14
CA ARG A 87 11.14 9.16 8.44
C ARG A 87 11.68 10.53 8.87
N PRO A 88 11.26 11.10 10.02
CA PRO A 88 12.01 12.21 10.57
C PRO A 88 13.42 11.67 10.81
N SER A 89 14.42 12.28 10.18
CA SER A 89 15.82 12.02 10.45
C SER A 89 16.11 12.44 11.90
N ALA A 90 15.81 11.56 12.85
CA ALA A 90 16.03 11.79 14.27
C ALA A 90 17.23 10.96 14.74
N ARG A 91 18.42 11.53 14.57
CA ARG A 91 19.40 11.60 15.66
C ARG A 91 20.08 12.96 15.60
N ARG A 92 19.34 14.01 15.96
CA ARG A 92 19.99 15.19 16.52
C ARG A 92 20.23 14.84 17.98
N SER A 93 21.44 14.36 18.28
CA SER A 93 21.94 14.31 19.65
C SER A 93 21.90 15.73 20.19
N LEU A 94 20.85 16.04 20.94
CA LEU A 94 20.90 17.01 22.01
C LEU A 94 20.77 16.19 23.27
N GLU A 95 21.74 16.35 24.16
CA GLU A 95 21.59 16.71 25.58
C GLU A 95 22.93 16.39 26.29
N PRO A 96 23.27 17.08 27.38
CA PRO A 96 23.40 18.52 27.59
C PRO A 96 24.87 18.98 27.71
#